data_AF-A0A174IPA9-F1
#
_entry.id   AF-A0A174IPA9-F1
#
_cell.length_a   1.000
_cell.length_b   1.000
_cell.length_c   1.000
_cell.angle_alpha   90.00
_cell.angle_beta   90.00
_cell.angle_gamma   90.00
#
_symmetry.space_group_name_H-M   'P 1'
#
loop_
_entity.id
_entity.type
_entity.pdbx_description
1 polymer ?
#
loop_
_entity_poly.entity_id
_entity_poly.type
_entity_poly.pdbx_seq_one_letter_code
_entity_poly.pdbx_strand_id
1 'polypeptide(L)' 'MTIEEVLAVEEMQVFDRKSVNIAPKVLAIPIIAFANADGGTVAIGISDKTRRIEGVDYDI' A
#
# COMPACT_ATOMS: atom_id res chain seq x y z
N MET A 1 -3.17 7.23 -11.44
CA MET A 1 -2.39 7.49 -10.22
C MET A 1 -0.92 7.47 -10.59
N THR A 2 -0.26 8.62 -10.61
CA THR A 2 1.20 8.73 -10.75
C THR A 2 1.87 8.48 -9.39
N ILE A 3 3.17 8.24 -9.38
CA ILE A 3 3.87 7.95 -8.12
C ILE A 3 3.88 9.16 -7.16
N GLU A 4 3.91 10.37 -7.70
CA GLU A 4 3.80 11.61 -6.95
C GLU A 4 2.43 11.73 -6.29
N GLU A 5 1.35 11.37 -7.00
CA GLU A 5 0.01 11.30 -6.43
C GLU A 5 -0.06 10.25 -5.31
N VAL A 6 0.51 9.06 -5.54
CA VAL A 6 0.57 7.99 -4.53
C VAL A 6 1.33 8.44 -3.29
N LEU A 7 2.32 9.33 -3.38
CA LEU A 7 3.07 9.88 -2.25
C LEU A 7 2.38 11.06 -1.55
N ALA A 8 1.57 11.83 -2.28
CA ALA A 8 0.86 13.00 -1.76
C ALA A 8 -0.47 12.65 -1.06
N VAL A 9 -1.13 11.57 -1.48
CA VAL A 9 -2.42 11.14 -0.91
C VAL A 9 -2.27 10.79 0.56
N GLU A 10 -3.10 11.36 1.44
CA GLU A 10 -3.13 10.90 2.84
C GLU A 10 -3.76 9.51 2.91
N GLU A 11 -3.28 8.65 3.80
CA GLU A 11 -3.92 7.36 4.02
C GLU A 11 -5.30 7.59 4.65
N MET A 12 -6.33 7.10 3.97
CA MET A 12 -7.73 7.27 4.31
C MET A 12 -8.45 5.93 4.15
N GLN A 13 -9.76 5.89 4.34
CA GLN A 13 -10.54 4.64 4.32
C GLN A 13 -10.39 3.79 3.05
N VAL A 14 -10.00 4.37 1.91
CA VAL A 14 -9.92 3.68 0.60
C VAL A 14 -8.51 3.60 0.03
N PHE A 15 -7.50 4.03 0.79
CA PHE A 15 -6.11 4.05 0.32
C PHE A 15 -5.13 3.68 1.44
N ASP A 16 -4.32 2.67 1.17
CA ASP A 16 -3.32 2.15 2.10
C ASP A 16 -2.00 1.91 1.37
N ARG A 17 -0.87 2.27 1.99
CA ARG A 17 0.47 1.98 1.50
C ARG A 17 1.07 0.84 2.29
N LYS A 18 1.82 -0.02 1.63
CA LYS A 18 2.49 -1.14 2.27
C LYS A 18 3.89 -1.32 1.73
N SER A 19 4.84 -1.40 2.66
CA SER A 19 6.23 -1.77 2.36
C SER A 19 6.27 -3.18 1.77
N VAL A 20 7.20 -3.42 0.85
CA VAL A 20 7.48 -4.77 0.32
C VAL A 20 8.05 -5.71 1.40
N ASN A 21 8.61 -5.15 2.48
CA ASN A 21 9.27 -5.91 3.54
C ASN A 21 8.30 -6.44 4.61
N ILE A 22 6.99 -6.21 4.49
CA ILE A 22 6.01 -6.75 5.44
C ILE A 22 5.74 -8.22 5.16
N ALA A 23 5.29 -8.94 6.19
CA ALA A 23 4.82 -10.30 5.99
C ALA A 23 3.57 -10.30 5.08
N PRO A 24 3.47 -11.18 4.05
CA PRO A 24 2.35 -11.19 3.10
C PRO A 24 0.97 -11.28 3.77
N LYS A 25 0.87 -11.98 4.92
CA LYS A 25 -0.37 -12.08 5.70
C LYS A 25 -0.95 -10.73 6.16
N VAL A 26 -0.11 -9.70 6.28
CA VAL A 26 -0.53 -8.36 6.68
C VAL A 26 -1.39 -7.71 5.59
N LEU A 27 -1.15 -8.05 4.31
CA LEU A 27 -1.95 -7.57 3.19
C LEU A 27 -3.39 -8.09 3.22
N ALA A 28 -3.64 -9.23 3.87
CA ALA A 28 -4.99 -9.78 3.97
C ALA A 28 -5.95 -8.80 4.67
N ILE A 29 -5.47 -8.02 5.63
CA ILE A 29 -6.29 -7.07 6.40
C ILE A 29 -6.91 -5.99 5.49
N PRO A 30 -6.12 -5.17 4.76
CA PRO A 30 -6.69 -4.15 3.86
C PRO A 30 -7.44 -4.78 2.68
N ILE A 31 -7.01 -5.92 2.15
CA ILE A 31 -7.72 -6.60 1.06
C ILE A 31 -9.13 -7.00 1.48
N ILE A 32 -9.28 -7.64 2.65
CA ILE A 32 -10.59 -8.04 3.18
C ILE A 32 -11.43 -6.82 3.52
N ALA A 33 -10.82 -5.80 4.15
CA ALA A 33 -11.52 -4.56 4.50
C ALA A 33 -12.08 -3.85 3.26
N PHE A 34 -11.27 -3.69 2.21
CA PHE A 34 -11.68 -3.05 0.96
C PHE A 34 -12.71 -3.87 0.20
N ALA A 35 -12.57 -5.21 0.15
CA ALA A 35 -13.54 -6.08 -0.50
C ALA A 35 -14.93 -6.06 0.16
N ASN A 36 -15.00 -5.82 1.46
CA ASN A 36 -16.27 -5.76 2.22
C ASN A 36 -16.87 -4.34 2.31
N ALA A 37 -16.11 -3.32 1.93
CA ALA A 37 -16.55 -1.92 1.88
C ALA A 37 -16.85 -1.51 0.43
N ASP A 38 -16.48 -0.29 0.03
CA ASP A 38 -16.68 0.23 -1.33
C ASP A 38 -15.47 -0.02 -2.26
N GLY A 39 -14.62 -0.98 -1.92
CA GLY A 39 -13.32 -1.16 -2.57
C GLY A 39 -12.23 -0.23 -2.01
N GLY A 40 -11.09 -0.22 -2.68
CA GLY A 40 -9.94 0.59 -2.27
C GLY A 40 -8.69 0.29 -3.08
N THR A 41 -7.64 1.05 -2.82
CA THR A 41 -6.34 0.90 -3.47
C THR A 41 -5.28 0.59 -2.42
N VAL A 42 -4.52 -0.48 -2.63
CA VAL A 42 -3.32 -0.78 -1.85
C VAL A 42 -2.09 -0.50 -2.73
N ALA A 43 -1.26 0.47 -2.34
CA ALA A 43 0.00 0.75 -3.00
C ALA A 43 1.13 -0.08 -2.36
N ILE A 44 1.67 -1.05 -3.10
CA ILE A 44 2.76 -1.92 -2.65
C ILE A 44 4.12 -1.34 -3.05
N GLY A 45 5.11 -1.48 -2.17
CA GLY A 45 6.46 -1.00 -2.41
C GLY A 45 6.68 0.44 -1.96
N ILE A 46 5.83 0.96 -1.08
CA ILE A 46 6.00 2.26 -0.44
C ILE A 46 5.79 2.08 1.06
N SER A 47 6.75 2.53 1.85
CA SER A 47 6.63 2.50 3.31
C SER A 47 5.51 3.42 3.78
N ASP A 48 4.56 2.88 4.54
CA ASP A 48 3.51 3.63 5.25
C ASP A 48 4.10 4.64 6.25
N LYS A 49 5.13 4.24 6.99
CA LYS A 49 5.77 5.06 8.04
C LYS A 49 6.61 6.21 7.49
N THR A 50 7.38 5.96 6.44
CA THR A 50 8.39 6.94 5.95
C THR A 50 8.02 7.57 4.61
N ARG A 51 6.97 7.07 3.95
CA ARG A 51 6.59 7.43 2.57
C ARG A 51 7.74 7.25 1.56
N ARG A 52 8.74 6.42 1.88
CA ARG A 52 9.84 6.10 0.97
C ARG A 52 9.39 5.06 -0.05
N ILE A 53 9.74 5.28 -1.31
CA ILE A 53 9.59 4.29 -2.38
C ILE A 53 10.64 3.21 -2.18
N GLU A 54 10.19 1.97 -2.08
CA GLU A 54 11.02 0.76 -1.91
C GLU A 54 10.96 -0.14 -3.16
N GLY A 55 9.93 0.03 -4.00
CA GLY A 55 9.72 -0.79 -5.18
C GLY A 55 9.22 -2.19 -4.83
N VAL A 56 9.16 -3.05 -5.86
CA VAL A 56 8.76 -4.46 -5.73
C VAL A 56 9.84 -5.42 -6.21
N ASP A 57 10.96 -4.89 -6.70
CA ASP A 57 12.05 -5.69 -7.23
C ASP A 57 12.82 -6.28 -6.06
N TYR A 58 12.79 -7.60 -5.98
CA TYR A 58 13.54 -8.40 -5.03
C TYR A 58 14.74 -8.90 -5.81
N ASP A 59 15.93 -8.30 -5.65
CA ASP A 59 17.15 -8.85 -6.25
C ASP A 59 17.29 -10.32 -5.80
N ILE A 60 17.30 -11.25 -6.77
CA ILE A 60 17.49 -12.70 -6.60
C ILE A 60 18.99 -13.01 -6.65
#